data_AF-A0A229I220-F1
#
_entry.id   AF-A0A229I220-F1
#
_cell.length_a   1.000
_cell.length_b   1.000
_cell.length_c   1.000
_cell.angle_alpha   90.00
_cell.angle_beta   90.00
_cell.angle_gamma   90.00
#
_symmetry.space_group_name_H-M   'P 1'
#
loop_
_entity.id
_entity.type
_entity.pdbx_description
1 polymer ?
#
loop_
_entity_poly.entity_id
_entity_poly.type
_entity_poly.pdbx_seq_one_letter_code
_entity_poly.pdbx_strand_id
1 'polypeptide(L)'
;MQLSSSSSLNAKLYKAFCKNRFSVTLEANDIFNKSNRDIRFYNKDVTLWQSSTSDSRALLLTLQYNFNTSKNRYKGKGAGHEELNRF
;
A
#
# COMPACT_ATOMS: atom_id res chain seq x y z
N MET A 1 6.40 -33.41 -11.91
CA MET A 1 6.46 -32.29 -10.95
C MET A 1 5.04 -31.87 -10.64
N GLN A 2 4.67 -31.82 -9.36
CA GLN A 2 3.34 -31.43 -8.88
C GLN A 2 3.49 -30.23 -7.94
N LEU A 3 2.77 -29.14 -8.21
CA LEU A 3 2.67 -28.00 -7.32
C LEU A 3 1.40 -28.12 -6.46
N SER A 4 1.50 -27.75 -5.19
CA SER A 4 0.31 -27.51 -4.37
C SER A 4 -0.39 -26.22 -4.81
N SER A 5 -1.72 -26.22 -4.71
CA SER A 5 -2.52 -25.01 -4.90
C SER A 5 -2.25 -24.05 -3.75
N SER A 6 -2.02 -22.77 -4.07
CA SER A 6 -1.93 -21.70 -3.09
C SER A 6 -2.95 -20.62 -3.40
N SER A 7 -3.40 -19.93 -2.35
CA SER A 7 -4.30 -18.77 -2.47
C SER A 7 -3.81 -17.69 -1.52
N SER A 8 -3.88 -16.44 -1.97
CA SER A 8 -3.57 -15.29 -1.13
C SER A 8 -4.70 -14.28 -1.24
N LEU A 9 -4.96 -13.58 -0.14
CA LEU A 9 -5.91 -12.48 -0.09
C LEU A 9 -5.23 -11.26 0.51
N ASN A 10 -5.24 -10.18 -0.27
CA ASN A 10 -4.69 -8.89 0.12
C ASN A 10 -5.83 -7.89 0.23
N ALA A 11 -5.78 -7.03 1.26
CA ALA A 11 -6.76 -5.99 1.48
C ALA A 11 -6.07 -4.64 1.73
N LYS A 12 -6.65 -3.57 1.21
CA LYS A 12 -6.14 -2.21 1.38
C LYS A 12 -7.28 -1.26 1.70
N LEU A 13 -7.11 -0.47 2.74
CA LEU A 13 -8.02 0.59 3.15
C LEU A 13 -7.28 1.94 3.10
N TYR A 14 -7.90 2.90 2.43
CA TYR A 14 -7.35 4.25 2.27
C TYR A 14 -8.35 5.29 2.77
N LYS A 15 -7.87 6.27 3.53
CA LYS A 15 -8.66 7.43 3.93
C LYS A 15 -7.84 8.71 3.89
N ALA A 16 -8.36 9.72 3.20
CA ALA A 16 -7.81 11.06 3.18
C ALA A 16 -8.55 11.98 4.15
N PHE A 17 -7.80 12.86 4.80
CA PHE A 17 -8.26 13.85 5.75
C PHE A 17 -7.77 15.25 5.35
N CYS A 18 -8.41 16.29 5.87
CA CYS A 18 -7.97 17.68 5.75
C CYS A 18 -7.74 18.18 4.31
N LYS A 19 -8.64 17.87 3.36
CA LYS A 19 -8.51 18.18 1.92
C LYS A 19 -7.24 17.57 1.31
N ASN A 20 -7.02 16.28 1.55
CA ASN A 20 -5.83 15.53 1.13
C ASN A 20 -4.50 16.08 1.68
N ARG A 21 -4.51 16.85 2.77
CA ARG A 21 -3.27 17.24 3.47
C ARG A 21 -2.68 16.10 4.29
N PHE A 22 -3.52 15.17 4.73
CA PHE A 22 -3.11 14.00 5.49
C PHE A 22 -3.86 12.78 4.98
N SER A 23 -3.18 11.66 4.78
CA SER A 23 -3.80 10.40 4.41
C SER A 23 -3.23 9.26 5.23
N VAL A 24 -4.09 8.28 5.48
CA VAL A 24 -3.77 7.04 6.17
C VAL A 24 -4.11 5.89 5.24
N THR A 25 -3.16 4.98 5.07
CA THR A 25 -3.35 3.74 4.33
C THR A 25 -3.02 2.56 5.23
N LEU A 26 -3.92 1.59 5.29
CA LEU A 26 -3.72 0.32 5.96
C LEU A 26 -3.75 -0.79 4.91
N GLU A 27 -2.70 -1.60 4.84
CA GLU A 27 -2.58 -2.72 3.91
C GLU A 27 -2.35 -4.00 4.70
N ALA A 28 -3.05 -5.06 4.31
CA ALA A 28 -2.89 -6.40 4.85
C ALA A 28 -2.62 -7.34 3.68
N ASN A 29 -1.40 -7.86 3.62
CA ASN A 29 -0.95 -8.81 2.61
C ASN A 29 -0.97 -10.23 3.18
N ASP A 30 -1.43 -11.17 2.34
CA ASP A 30 -1.59 -12.60 2.64
C ASP A 30 -2.28 -12.89 3.99
N ILE A 31 -3.51 -12.37 4.14
CA ILE A 31 -4.28 -12.42 5.40
C ILE A 31 -4.44 -13.87 5.93
N PHE A 32 -4.59 -14.83 5.03
CA PHE A 32 -4.80 -16.24 5.37
C PHE A 32 -3.51 -17.07 5.42
N ASN A 33 -2.35 -16.46 5.20
CA ASN A 33 -1.03 -17.12 5.22
C ASN A 33 -0.99 -18.39 4.35
N LYS A 34 -1.59 -18.32 3.15
CA LYS A 34 -1.79 -19.46 2.25
C LYS A 34 -1.06 -19.31 0.93
N SER A 35 -0.17 -18.33 0.78
CA SER A 35 0.59 -18.17 -0.46
C SER A 35 1.67 -19.22 -0.67
N ASN A 36 2.10 -19.91 0.40
CA ASN A 36 3.15 -20.91 0.36
C ASN A 36 2.79 -22.07 -0.59
N ARG A 37 3.78 -22.52 -1.35
CA ARG A 37 3.62 -23.62 -2.31
C ARG A 37 4.63 -24.71 -2.01
N ASP A 38 4.12 -25.93 -2.03
CA ASP A 38 4.94 -27.13 -1.94
C ASP A 38 5.10 -27.70 -3.34
N ILE A 39 6.30 -28.22 -3.61
CA ILE A 39 6.66 -28.85 -4.87
C ILE A 39 7.03 -30.30 -4.58
N ARG A 40 6.38 -31.21 -5.30
CA ARG A 40 6.73 -32.64 -5.33
C ARG A 40 7.34 -32.98 -6.68
N PHE A 41 8.55 -33.51 -6.67
CA PHE A 41 9.18 -34.07 -7.86
C PHE A 41 9.12 -35.59 -7.79
N TYR A 42 8.53 -36.17 -8.83
CA TYR A 42 8.51 -37.62 -9.02
C TYR A 42 9.66 -37.97 -9.97
N ASN A 43 10.66 -38.69 -9.46
CA ASN A 43 11.66 -39.39 -10.28
C ASN A 43 11.34 -40.88 -10.27
N LYS A 44 11.98 -41.63 -11.18
CA LYS A 44 11.71 -43.05 -11.41
C LYS A 44 11.84 -43.92 -10.14
N ASP A 45 12.82 -43.60 -9.29
CA ASP A 45 13.13 -44.38 -8.09
C ASP A 45 13.10 -43.55 -6.79
N VAL A 46 12.89 -42.22 -6.88
CA VAL A 46 12.93 -41.30 -5.73
C VAL A 46 11.85 -40.23 -5.86
N THR A 47 11.13 -39.98 -4.77
CA THR A 47 10.23 -38.82 -4.66
C THR A 47 10.92 -37.75 -3.83
N LEU A 48 11.05 -36.54 -4.37
CA LEU A 48 11.61 -35.39 -3.66
C LEU A 48 10.48 -34.45 -3.24
N TRP A 49 10.50 -34.02 -1.98
CA TRP A 49 9.57 -33.04 -1.43
C TRP A 49 10.31 -31.76 -1.07
N GLN A 50 9.81 -30.63 -1.57
CA GLN A 50 10.36 -29.31 -1.31
C GLN A 50 9.23 -28.38 -0.88
N SER A 51 9.32 -27.83 0.33
CA SER A 51 8.40 -26.80 0.81
C SER A 51 9.06 -25.44 0.70
N SER A 52 8.40 -24.53 -0.01
CA SER A 52 8.86 -23.16 -0.19
C SER A 52 7.96 -22.24 0.62
N THR A 53 8.52 -21.68 1.68
CA THR A 53 7.89 -20.65 2.50
C THR A 53 8.37 -19.27 2.05
N SER A 54 7.43 -18.35 1.85
CA SER A 54 7.72 -16.95 1.54
C SER A 54 7.20 -16.05 2.66
N ASP A 55 7.92 -14.97 2.96
CA ASP A 55 7.44 -13.91 3.87
C ASP A 55 6.41 -13.01 3.17
N SER A 56 5.26 -13.60 2.84
CA SER A 56 4.15 -12.96 2.14
C SER A 56 3.22 -12.18 3.07
N ARG A 57 3.16 -12.57 4.34
CA ARG A 57 2.24 -12.01 5.34
C ARG A 57 2.81 -10.73 5.94
N ALA A 58 2.17 -9.59 5.65
CA ALA A 58 2.59 -8.30 6.17
C ALA A 58 1.40 -7.39 6.46
N LEU A 59 1.50 -6.63 7.55
CA LEU A 59 0.61 -5.51 7.85
C LEU A 59 1.39 -4.21 7.68
N LEU A 60 0.94 -3.34 6.79
CA LEU A 60 1.60 -2.07 6.51
C LEU A 60 0.66 -0.92 6.89
N LEU A 61 1.19 0.02 7.68
CA LEU A 61 0.53 1.28 8.00
C LEU A 61 1.35 2.42 7.40
N THR A 62 0.75 3.15 6.47
CA THR A 62 1.38 4.31 5.84
C THR A 62 0.65 5.57 6.27
N LEU A 63 1.41 6.48 6.89
CA LEU A 63 0.97 7.83 7.23
C LEU A 63 1.63 8.80 6.26
N GLN A 64 0.83 9.53 5.49
CA GLN A 64 1.33 10.51 4.53
C GLN A 64 0.81 11.89 4.89
N TYR A 65 1.72 12.85 5.03
CA TYR A 65 1.40 14.26 5.25
C TYR A 65 1.97 15.11 4.12
N ASN A 66 1.10 15.84 3.45
CA ASN A 66 1.46 16.73 2.36
C ASN A 66 1.72 18.13 2.92
N PHE A 67 3.00 18.48 3.06
CA PHE A 67 3.43 19.81 3.44
C PHE A 67 3.12 20.80 2.29
N ASN A 68 1.94 21.42 2.34
CA ASN A 68 1.69 22.62 1.56
C ASN A 68 2.54 23.76 2.15
N THR A 69 3.81 23.84 1.76
CA THR A 69 4.55 25.09 1.88
C THR A 69 3.79 26.10 1.04
N SER A 70 3.09 27.02 1.69
CA SER A 70 2.46 28.12 0.99
C SER A 70 3.57 28.96 0.37
N LYS A 71 4.03 28.62 -0.84
CA LYS A 71 4.63 29.59 -1.75
C LYS A 71 3.49 30.47 -2.26
N ASN A 72 2.83 31.19 -1.36
CA ASN A 72 1.89 32.25 -1.70
C ASN A 72 2.65 33.50 -2.17
N ARG A 73 3.88 33.34 -2.66
CA ARG A 73 4.77 34.45 -3.00
C ARG A 73 4.48 35.04 -4.37
N TYR A 74 3.65 34.41 -5.21
CA TYR A 74 3.32 34.96 -6.54
C TYR A 74 2.05 34.38 -7.19
N LYS A 75 0.90 34.50 -6.52
CA LYS A 75 -0.40 34.43 -7.21
C LYS A 75 -1.26 35.56 -6.68
N GLY A 76 -1.43 36.60 -7.49
CA GLY A 76 -2.16 37.84 -7.19
C GLY A 76 -3.62 37.62 -6.77
N LYS A 77 -3.83 37.05 -5.59
CA LYS A 77 -5.14 36.85 -4.94
C LYS A 77 -5.42 37.86 -3.83
N GLY A 78 -4.47 38.73 -3.48
CA GLY A 78 -4.59 39.69 -2.37
C GLY A 78 -4.70 41.16 -2.76
N ALA A 79 -4.09 41.60 -3.87
CA ALA A 79 -3.96 43.03 -4.17
C ALA A 79 -5.31 43.74 -4.44
N GLY A 80 -6.31 43.04 -5.00
CA GLY A 80 -7.61 43.65 -5.32
C GLY A 80 -8.59 43.75 -4.15
N HIS A 81 -8.49 42.86 -3.14
CA HIS A 81 -9.39 42.87 -1.98
C HIS A 81 -8.95 43.88 -0.91
N GLU A 82 -7.64 44.15 -0.80
CA GLU A 82 -7.12 45.22 0.06
C GLU A 82 -7.40 46.62 -0.51
N GLU A 83 -7.39 46.79 -1.85
CA GLU A 83 -7.76 48.05 -2.51
C GLU A 83 -9.28 48.33 -2.47
N LEU A 84 -10.13 47.30 -2.48
CA LEU A 84 -11.61 47.44 -2.40
C LEU A 84 -12.09 47.96 -1.04
N ASN A 85 -11.38 47.66 0.05
CA ASN A 85 -11.70 48.15 1.39
C ASN A 85 -10.96 49.46 1.75
N ARG A 86 -10.32 50.13 0.77
CA ARG A 86 -9.54 51.36 1.00
C ARG A 86 -10.34 52.64 0.74
N PHE A 87 -11.58 52.54 0.29
CA PHE A 87 -12.50 53.67 0.10
C PHE A 87 -13.72 53.55 1.01
#